data_AF-A0A6I5R8X8-F1
#
_entry.id   AF-A0A6I5R8X8-F1
#
_cell.length_a   1.000
_cell.length_b   1.000
_cell.length_c   1.000
_cell.angle_alpha   90.00
_cell.angle_beta   90.00
_cell.angle_gamma   90.00
#
_symmetry.space_group_name_H-M   'P 1'
#
loop_
_entity.id
_entity.type
_entity.pdbx_description
1 polymer ?
#
loop_
_entity_poly.entity_id
_entity_poly.type
_entity_poly.pdbx_seq_one_letter_code
_entity_poly.pdbx_strand_id
1 'polypeptide(L)'
;MVCIQENLLTRYLELIKPCVSEQLIDEPHWADIEAIAQWLPSPITNFFGFECRLGDPTPQADFLLSVGADEAGQRILADKSPRYPLADTLLQEPVWRQVQQFSQTWLDESSDLHANVNNIWLEFDVNGSSTEPPIPSCFFGSQTILVNPDAQEPAAASSHRWVTQTAIAQLQGREMDAALEAQLLKCLEALPVGSHIFQVGLMLARPVNMVRICLRNITPKQVLTYLEQLAWPGSLEALSPHLIKLSQLADRVDVDLDIDPQGIGPKLGFECYLRAQPKQNPAWVELLDYLVTAGWCLPQKRDALLSYPGFVRERDNRDRWPSHLRKLSQFVGEGQEGVFFRGLHHIKMVFHTDRMVEAKAYCWVSQQLIGKPAVQPAVPKVIHQEFCDFLPESVAQDLLEFAISHESHFVPSEVNQYSTSDDQRLERLSRNSLLFSSNLPENIKAPLLQPLQEILPQALAALDLPPCNVAGLEVQLTAHNDGHYFRVHNDVPKPDEQNISRLLTFVYYLHRQPCPFRGGTLHIYPTSEIDDVTKFYPQQVFPAHNSLVLFPSHYFHEVASVSCPSTAFADSRFTLNGWVWQSSDPSHTTP
;
A
#
# COMPACT_ATOMS: atom_id res chain seq x y z
N MET A 1 -37.27 -9.48 -20.64
CA MET A 1 -36.16 -8.76 -21.30
C MET A 1 -35.71 -7.53 -20.51
N VAL A 2 -36.58 -6.58 -20.13
CA VAL A 2 -36.18 -5.37 -19.35
C VAL A 2 -35.48 -5.69 -18.01
N CYS A 3 -35.94 -6.70 -17.27
CA CYS A 3 -35.30 -7.13 -16.01
C CYS A 3 -33.90 -7.75 -16.17
N ILE A 4 -33.51 -8.20 -17.37
CA ILE A 4 -32.21 -8.86 -17.58
C ILE A 4 -31.13 -7.80 -17.84
N GLN A 5 -31.45 -6.75 -18.60
CA GLN A 5 -30.52 -5.65 -18.90
C GLN A 5 -30.18 -4.78 -17.67
N GLU A 6 -31.09 -4.65 -16.69
CA GLU A 6 -30.81 -3.90 -15.44
C GLU A 6 -29.76 -4.56 -14.54
N ASN A 7 -29.47 -5.86 -14.73
CA ASN A 7 -28.61 -6.63 -13.84
C ASN A 7 -27.30 -7.03 -14.51
N LEU A 8 -26.84 -6.28 -15.51
CA LEU A 8 -25.57 -6.53 -16.20
C LEU A 8 -24.49 -5.60 -15.66
N LEU A 9 -23.23 -6.06 -15.71
CA LEU A 9 -22.09 -5.32 -15.20
C LEU A 9 -21.86 -3.98 -15.95
N THR A 10 -22.39 -3.85 -17.16
CA THR A 10 -22.47 -2.57 -17.91
C THR A 10 -23.09 -1.44 -17.09
N ARG A 11 -24.07 -1.74 -16.22
CA ARG A 11 -24.68 -0.74 -15.33
C ARG A 11 -23.71 -0.14 -14.33
N TYR A 12 -22.69 -0.90 -13.90
CA TYR A 12 -21.63 -0.36 -13.05
C TYR A 12 -20.68 0.50 -13.89
N LEU A 13 -20.33 0.06 -15.09
CA LEU A 13 -19.46 0.80 -15.99
C LEU A 13 -20.03 2.16 -16.40
N GLU A 14 -21.35 2.26 -16.63
CA GLU A 14 -22.02 3.53 -16.92
C GLU A 14 -21.80 4.62 -15.85
N LEU A 15 -21.62 4.22 -14.58
CA LEU A 15 -21.32 5.14 -13.48
C LEU A 15 -19.84 5.53 -13.43
N ILE A 16 -18.95 4.62 -13.85
CA ILE A 16 -17.49 4.79 -13.76
C ILE A 16 -16.93 5.50 -14.97
N LYS A 17 -17.42 5.21 -16.18
CA LYS A 17 -16.93 5.75 -17.45
C LYS A 17 -16.73 7.28 -17.43
N PRO A 18 -17.68 8.11 -16.94
CA PRO A 18 -17.49 9.57 -16.89
C PRO A 18 -16.36 10.04 -15.96
N CYS A 19 -15.87 9.17 -15.07
CA CYS A 19 -14.82 9.48 -14.11
C CYS A 19 -13.41 9.06 -14.59
N VAL A 20 -13.31 8.37 -15.73
CA VAL A 20 -12.03 7.90 -16.29
C VAL A 20 -11.60 8.85 -17.41
N SER A 21 -10.32 9.22 -17.42
CA SER A 21 -9.76 10.07 -18.47
C SER A 21 -9.73 9.35 -19.81
N GLU A 22 -10.05 10.07 -20.89
CA GLU A 22 -9.89 9.60 -22.27
C GLU A 22 -8.43 9.30 -22.65
N GLN A 23 -7.46 9.73 -21.84
CA GLN A 23 -6.04 9.35 -22.01
C GLN A 23 -5.78 7.91 -21.56
N LEU A 24 -6.65 7.33 -20.73
CA LEU A 24 -6.55 5.94 -20.27
C LEU A 24 -7.47 5.03 -21.08
N ILE A 25 -8.73 5.43 -21.26
CA ILE A 25 -9.74 4.65 -22.00
C ILE A 25 -10.61 5.62 -22.79
N ASP A 26 -10.58 5.54 -24.13
CA ASP A 26 -11.44 6.35 -25.00
C ASP A 26 -12.79 5.66 -25.30
N GLU A 27 -13.66 6.35 -26.04
CA GLU A 27 -15.03 5.89 -26.29
C GLU A 27 -15.12 4.55 -27.05
N PRO A 28 -14.35 4.31 -28.15
CA PRO A 28 -14.30 3.00 -28.78
C PRO A 28 -13.87 1.87 -27.83
N HIS A 29 -12.82 2.06 -27.03
CA HIS A 29 -12.34 1.00 -26.13
C HIS A 29 -13.27 0.79 -24.93
N TRP A 30 -14.03 1.80 -24.52
CA TRP A 30 -15.15 1.60 -23.60
C TRP A 30 -16.21 0.66 -24.16
N ALA A 31 -16.56 0.80 -25.46
CA ALA A 31 -17.53 -0.08 -26.09
C ALA A 31 -17.05 -1.55 -26.11
N ASP A 32 -15.74 -1.78 -26.26
CA ASP A 32 -15.15 -3.11 -26.20
C ASP A 32 -15.25 -3.72 -24.79
N ILE A 33 -14.98 -2.93 -23.75
CA ILE A 33 -15.15 -3.35 -22.34
C ILE A 33 -16.64 -3.62 -22.03
N GLU A 34 -17.54 -2.76 -22.50
CA GLU A 34 -18.99 -2.95 -22.36
C GLU A 34 -19.48 -4.22 -23.06
N ALA A 35 -18.88 -4.57 -24.20
CA ALA A 35 -19.17 -5.81 -24.93
C ALA A 35 -18.79 -7.08 -24.17
N ILE A 36 -17.83 -7.01 -23.24
CA ILE A 36 -17.53 -8.09 -22.28
C ILE A 36 -18.51 -8.03 -21.10
N ALA A 37 -18.67 -6.84 -20.50
CA ALA A 37 -19.49 -6.66 -19.29
C ALA A 37 -20.97 -7.02 -19.49
N GLN A 38 -21.50 -6.96 -20.71
CA GLN A 38 -22.88 -7.38 -21.02
C GLN A 38 -23.12 -8.89 -20.85
N TRP A 39 -22.08 -9.70 -20.80
CA TRP A 39 -22.19 -11.15 -20.55
C TRP A 39 -22.32 -11.50 -19.08
N LEU A 40 -22.01 -10.55 -18.19
CA LEU A 40 -21.81 -10.82 -16.78
C LEU A 40 -22.88 -10.13 -15.94
N PRO A 41 -23.53 -10.83 -15.00
CA PRO A 41 -24.48 -10.21 -14.11
C PRO A 41 -23.77 -9.28 -13.13
N SER A 42 -24.30 -8.09 -12.88
CA SER A 42 -23.66 -7.07 -12.03
C SER A 42 -23.36 -7.53 -10.59
N PRO A 43 -24.16 -8.40 -9.92
CA PRO A 43 -23.82 -8.87 -8.58
C PRO A 43 -22.69 -9.92 -8.56
N ILE A 44 -22.11 -10.26 -9.71
CA ILE A 44 -20.97 -11.19 -9.78
C ILE A 44 -19.75 -10.66 -9.01
N THR A 45 -19.64 -9.34 -8.86
CA THR A 45 -18.48 -8.72 -8.22
C THR A 45 -18.86 -7.42 -7.53
N ASN A 46 -18.12 -7.08 -6.48
CA ASN A 46 -18.05 -5.73 -5.93
C ASN A 46 -16.69 -5.06 -6.23
N PHE A 47 -15.74 -5.75 -6.89
CA PHE A 47 -14.37 -5.31 -7.09
C PHE A 47 -13.90 -5.63 -8.51
N PHE A 48 -13.69 -4.59 -9.32
CA PHE A 48 -13.25 -4.71 -10.71
C PHE A 48 -12.22 -3.63 -11.04
N GLY A 49 -11.64 -3.70 -12.23
CA GLY A 49 -10.59 -2.77 -12.60
C GLY A 49 -10.21 -2.79 -14.07
N PHE A 50 -9.21 -1.97 -14.36
CA PHE A 50 -8.69 -1.73 -15.68
C PHE A 50 -7.17 -1.83 -15.65
N GLU A 51 -6.59 -2.56 -16.60
CA GLU A 51 -5.14 -2.64 -16.81
C GLU A 51 -4.77 -1.74 -18.00
N CYS A 52 -4.09 -0.62 -17.72
CA CYS A 52 -3.71 0.38 -18.72
C CYS A 52 -2.22 0.29 -19.06
N ARG A 53 -1.87 0.15 -20.33
CA ARG A 53 -0.47 0.23 -20.79
C ARG A 53 0.01 1.68 -20.76
N LEU A 54 1.15 1.97 -20.13
CA LEU A 54 1.55 3.36 -19.85
C LEU A 54 2.42 4.00 -20.93
N GLY A 55 3.24 3.21 -21.61
CA GLY A 55 4.10 3.68 -22.71
C GLY A 55 3.42 3.67 -24.08
N ASP A 56 2.26 3.02 -24.20
CA ASP A 56 1.48 2.95 -25.43
C ASP A 56 0.61 4.23 -25.57
N PRO A 57 0.62 4.95 -26.70
CA PRO A 57 -0.26 6.10 -26.90
C PRO A 57 -1.75 5.72 -27.02
N THR A 58 -2.07 4.46 -27.28
CA THR A 58 -3.45 3.98 -27.43
C THR A 58 -4.16 4.03 -26.07
N PRO A 59 -5.28 4.77 -25.94
CA PRO A 59 -6.08 4.85 -24.71
C PRO A 59 -7.01 3.64 -24.59
N GLN A 60 -6.40 2.49 -24.34
CA GLN A 60 -7.04 1.19 -24.20
C GLN A 60 -6.66 0.56 -22.86
N ALA A 61 -7.59 -0.22 -22.31
CA ALA A 61 -7.35 -1.02 -21.12
C ALA A 61 -7.95 -2.42 -21.25
N ASP A 62 -7.28 -3.39 -20.64
CA ASP A 62 -7.86 -4.71 -20.40
C ASP A 62 -8.82 -4.63 -19.18
N PHE A 63 -9.79 -5.55 -19.11
CA PHE A 63 -10.83 -5.53 -18.09
C PHE A 63 -10.67 -6.71 -17.13
N LEU A 64 -10.77 -6.47 -15.83
CA LEU A 64 -10.65 -7.53 -14.84
C LEU A 64 -11.64 -7.36 -13.69
N LEU A 65 -12.03 -8.48 -13.08
CA LEU A 65 -12.85 -8.48 -11.88
C LEU A 65 -12.42 -9.58 -10.91
N SER A 66 -12.69 -9.35 -9.63
CA SER A 66 -12.47 -10.32 -8.56
C SER A 66 -13.80 -10.84 -8.03
N VAL A 67 -13.82 -12.11 -7.68
CA VAL A 67 -14.92 -12.77 -6.99
C VAL A 67 -14.37 -13.36 -5.70
N GLY A 68 -14.89 -12.94 -4.55
CA GLY A 68 -14.51 -13.47 -3.23
C GLY A 68 -15.31 -14.71 -2.80
N ALA A 69 -14.75 -15.50 -1.87
CA ALA A 69 -15.36 -16.71 -1.31
C ALA A 69 -16.71 -16.44 -0.61
N ASP A 70 -16.85 -15.30 0.06
CA ASP A 70 -18.07 -14.94 0.79
C ASP A 70 -19.01 -14.03 -0.01
N GLU A 71 -18.80 -13.92 -1.32
CA GLU A 71 -19.54 -13.00 -2.18
C GLU A 71 -20.59 -13.71 -3.02
N ALA A 72 -21.61 -12.96 -3.44
CA ALA A 72 -22.66 -13.47 -4.32
C ALA A 72 -22.09 -14.05 -5.64
N GLY A 73 -20.95 -13.52 -6.09
CA GLY A 73 -20.25 -13.98 -7.29
C GLY A 73 -19.89 -15.46 -7.27
N GLN A 74 -19.44 -16.01 -6.13
CA GLN A 74 -19.09 -17.42 -6.02
C GLN A 74 -20.29 -18.31 -6.34
N ARG A 75 -21.47 -17.96 -5.77
CA ARG A 75 -22.74 -18.65 -6.05
C ARG A 75 -23.24 -18.45 -7.47
N ILE A 76 -22.98 -17.30 -8.08
CA ILE A 76 -23.31 -17.04 -9.49
C ILE A 76 -22.48 -17.93 -10.40
N LEU A 77 -21.16 -17.95 -10.22
CA LEU A 77 -20.25 -18.77 -11.04
C LEU A 77 -20.57 -20.26 -10.93
N ALA A 78 -20.97 -20.73 -9.75
CA ALA A 78 -21.30 -22.13 -9.50
C ALA A 78 -22.73 -22.55 -9.91
N ASP A 79 -23.51 -21.65 -10.52
CA ASP A 79 -24.92 -21.87 -10.87
C ASP A 79 -25.82 -22.20 -9.64
N LYS A 80 -25.60 -21.46 -8.55
CA LYS A 80 -26.40 -21.50 -7.31
C LYS A 80 -27.15 -20.19 -7.04
N SER A 81 -27.29 -19.34 -8.07
CA SER A 81 -27.99 -18.05 -8.00
C SER A 81 -29.07 -17.96 -9.08
N PRO A 82 -30.28 -18.53 -8.86
CA PRO A 82 -31.36 -18.54 -9.87
C PRO A 82 -31.83 -17.14 -10.30
N ARG A 83 -31.57 -16.13 -9.48
CA ARG A 83 -31.91 -14.73 -9.77
C ARG A 83 -30.92 -14.05 -10.72
N TYR A 84 -29.68 -14.52 -10.75
CA TYR A 84 -28.60 -13.95 -11.54
C TYR A 84 -27.80 -15.07 -12.23
N PRO A 85 -28.44 -15.89 -13.10
CA PRO A 85 -27.74 -16.97 -13.77
C PRO A 85 -26.75 -16.43 -14.80
N LEU A 86 -25.70 -17.21 -15.08
CA LEU A 86 -24.89 -17.02 -16.28
C LEU A 86 -25.71 -17.43 -17.51
N ALA A 87 -25.48 -16.78 -18.66
CA ALA A 87 -26.22 -17.11 -19.88
C ALA A 87 -25.84 -18.51 -20.39
N ASP A 88 -26.82 -19.28 -20.89
CA ASP A 88 -26.58 -20.61 -21.45
C ASP A 88 -25.56 -20.60 -22.61
N THR A 89 -25.54 -19.52 -23.40
CA THR A 89 -24.57 -19.31 -24.47
C THR A 89 -23.14 -19.14 -23.94
N LEU A 90 -22.95 -18.53 -22.78
CA LEU A 90 -21.65 -18.43 -22.11
C LEU A 90 -21.17 -19.83 -21.69
N LEU A 91 -22.07 -20.66 -21.18
CA LEU A 91 -21.78 -22.04 -20.75
C LEU A 91 -21.57 -23.03 -21.91
N GLN A 92 -21.83 -22.63 -23.16
CA GLN A 92 -21.41 -23.43 -24.33
C GLN A 92 -19.88 -23.41 -24.47
N GLU A 93 -19.23 -22.33 -24.05
CA GLU A 93 -17.78 -22.24 -24.05
C GLU A 93 -17.15 -23.19 -23.01
N PRO A 94 -16.17 -24.02 -23.40
CA PRO A 94 -15.52 -24.95 -22.49
C PRO A 94 -14.92 -24.29 -21.24
N VAL A 95 -14.29 -23.11 -21.40
CA VAL A 95 -13.64 -22.39 -20.29
C VAL A 95 -14.64 -21.97 -19.22
N TRP A 96 -15.84 -21.53 -19.61
CA TRP A 96 -16.87 -21.16 -18.63
C TRP A 96 -17.46 -22.36 -17.90
N ARG A 97 -17.52 -23.54 -18.53
CA ARG A 97 -17.86 -24.77 -17.82
C ARG A 97 -16.79 -25.19 -16.81
N GLN A 98 -15.52 -24.98 -17.14
CA GLN A 98 -14.39 -25.21 -16.24
C GLN A 98 -14.46 -24.27 -15.03
N VAL A 99 -14.69 -22.96 -15.26
CA VAL A 99 -14.89 -21.97 -14.18
C VAL A 99 -16.11 -22.32 -13.30
N GLN A 100 -17.22 -22.76 -13.91
CA GLN A 100 -18.40 -23.21 -13.15
C GLN A 100 -18.09 -24.44 -12.30
N GLN A 101 -17.42 -25.45 -12.87
CA GLN A 101 -17.03 -26.66 -12.13
C GLN A 101 -16.10 -26.32 -10.96
N PHE A 102 -15.08 -25.48 -11.21
CA PHE A 102 -14.20 -24.96 -10.18
C PHE A 102 -14.99 -24.28 -9.06
N SER A 103 -15.95 -23.42 -9.42
CA SER A 103 -16.75 -22.67 -8.45
C SER A 103 -17.73 -23.57 -7.67
N GLN A 104 -18.24 -24.64 -8.27
CA GLN A 104 -19.05 -25.66 -7.59
C GLN A 104 -18.25 -26.42 -6.54
N THR A 105 -17.02 -26.83 -6.87
CA THR A 105 -16.10 -27.42 -5.89
C THR A 105 -15.73 -26.39 -4.82
N TRP A 106 -15.42 -25.14 -5.20
CA TRP A 106 -15.09 -24.07 -4.26
C TRP A 106 -16.22 -23.74 -3.25
N LEU A 107 -17.49 -23.93 -3.64
CA LEU A 107 -18.64 -23.82 -2.73
C LEU A 107 -18.83 -24.99 -1.78
N ASP A 108 -18.26 -26.16 -2.09
CA ASP A 108 -18.39 -27.35 -1.27
C ASP A 108 -17.49 -27.22 -0.04
N GLU A 109 -18.10 -27.04 1.13
CA GLU A 109 -17.43 -26.88 2.43
C GLU A 109 -16.48 -28.04 2.78
N SER A 110 -16.65 -29.21 2.14
CA SER A 110 -15.78 -30.37 2.33
C SER A 110 -14.54 -30.40 1.42
N SER A 111 -14.43 -29.47 0.47
CA SER A 111 -13.37 -29.44 -0.53
C SER A 111 -12.14 -28.65 -0.08
N ASP A 112 -10.97 -29.03 -0.62
CA ASP A 112 -9.75 -28.25 -0.45
C ASP A 112 -9.85 -26.84 -1.06
N LEU A 113 -10.64 -26.67 -2.14
CA LEU A 113 -10.82 -25.35 -2.74
C LEU A 113 -11.53 -24.41 -1.78
N HIS A 114 -12.58 -24.86 -1.11
CA HIS A 114 -13.28 -24.08 -0.09
C HIS A 114 -12.35 -23.66 1.05
N ALA A 115 -11.53 -24.60 1.54
CA ALA A 115 -10.63 -24.34 2.65
C ALA A 115 -9.47 -23.39 2.31
N ASN A 116 -9.06 -23.28 1.04
CA ASN A 116 -7.80 -22.63 0.67
C ASN A 116 -7.92 -21.45 -0.31
N VAL A 117 -9.00 -21.35 -1.10
CA VAL A 117 -9.16 -20.30 -2.11
C VAL A 117 -10.01 -19.16 -1.55
N ASN A 118 -9.44 -17.94 -1.53
CA ASN A 118 -10.13 -16.75 -1.02
C ASN A 118 -10.85 -15.99 -2.11
N ASN A 119 -10.30 -16.00 -3.32
CA ASN A 119 -10.86 -15.30 -4.46
C ASN A 119 -10.42 -15.93 -5.78
N ILE A 120 -11.17 -15.62 -6.83
CA ILE A 120 -10.77 -15.82 -8.22
C ILE A 120 -10.86 -14.49 -8.95
N TRP A 121 -9.85 -14.18 -9.75
CA TRP A 121 -9.84 -13.08 -10.70
C TRP A 121 -10.12 -13.61 -12.09
N LEU A 122 -11.00 -12.91 -12.81
CA LEU A 122 -11.26 -13.10 -14.23
C LEU A 122 -10.68 -11.90 -14.95
N GLU A 123 -9.65 -12.12 -15.77
CA GLU A 123 -8.97 -11.09 -16.55
C GLU A 123 -9.25 -11.30 -18.04
N PHE A 124 -9.73 -10.26 -18.71
CA PHE A 124 -10.13 -10.28 -20.10
C PHE A 124 -9.20 -9.37 -20.91
N ASP A 125 -8.44 -9.98 -21.82
CA ASP A 125 -7.71 -9.24 -22.85
C ASP A 125 -8.75 -8.57 -23.77
N VAL A 126 -8.77 -7.24 -23.82
CA VAL A 126 -9.76 -6.48 -24.60
C VAL A 126 -9.15 -6.19 -25.96
N ASN A 127 -9.57 -6.89 -27.01
CA ASN A 127 -9.04 -6.70 -28.36
C ASN A 127 -10.17 -6.51 -29.38
N GLY A 128 -10.85 -5.36 -29.29
CA GLY A 128 -11.99 -5.04 -30.16
C GLY A 128 -13.30 -5.70 -29.73
N SER A 129 -14.41 -5.09 -30.13
CA SER A 129 -15.75 -5.60 -29.82
C SER A 129 -16.01 -6.95 -30.49
N SER A 130 -16.46 -7.91 -29.68
CA SER A 130 -16.88 -9.24 -30.14
C SER A 130 -18.28 -9.55 -29.64
N THR A 131 -19.05 -10.26 -30.47
CA THR A 131 -20.32 -10.87 -30.08
C THR A 131 -20.15 -12.30 -29.58
N GLU A 132 -18.92 -12.81 -29.56
CA GLU A 132 -18.60 -14.12 -29.01
C GLU A 132 -18.46 -14.03 -27.48
N PRO A 133 -18.70 -15.14 -26.76
CA PRO A 133 -18.57 -15.13 -25.32
C PRO A 133 -17.11 -14.86 -24.89
N PRO A 134 -16.86 -13.93 -23.96
CA PRO A 134 -15.50 -13.53 -23.61
C PRO A 134 -14.81 -14.62 -22.81
N ILE A 135 -13.57 -14.96 -23.16
CA ILE A 135 -12.79 -16.00 -22.47
C ILE A 135 -11.85 -15.34 -21.44
N PRO A 136 -12.00 -15.60 -20.13
CA PRO A 136 -11.12 -15.02 -19.13
C PRO A 136 -9.82 -15.82 -18.98
N SER A 137 -8.71 -15.14 -18.72
CA SER A 137 -7.64 -15.72 -17.91
C SER A 137 -8.12 -15.77 -16.46
N CYS A 138 -7.77 -16.84 -15.74
CA CYS A 138 -8.26 -17.09 -14.38
C CYS A 138 -7.11 -17.14 -13.41
N PHE A 139 -7.21 -16.40 -12.30
CA PHE A 139 -6.23 -16.45 -11.24
C PHE A 139 -6.90 -16.69 -9.90
N PHE A 140 -6.51 -17.74 -9.18
CA PHE A 140 -7.03 -18.00 -7.84
C PHE A 140 -6.04 -17.55 -6.77
N GLY A 141 -6.53 -16.76 -5.81
CA GLY A 141 -5.79 -16.28 -4.66
C GLY A 141 -5.94 -17.20 -3.46
N SER A 142 -4.87 -17.44 -2.72
CA SER A 142 -4.86 -18.27 -1.51
C SER A 142 -4.06 -17.60 -0.39
N GLN A 143 -4.50 -17.80 0.86
CA GLN A 143 -3.76 -17.36 2.05
C GLN A 143 -2.61 -18.33 2.41
N THR A 144 -2.61 -19.55 1.86
CA THR A 144 -1.95 -20.71 2.50
C THR A 144 -0.96 -21.45 1.60
N ILE A 145 -0.55 -20.90 0.45
CA ILE A 145 0.57 -21.48 -0.32
C ILE A 145 1.90 -21.03 0.34
N LEU A 146 2.10 -21.52 1.57
CA LEU A 146 3.28 -21.36 2.41
C LEU A 146 4.04 -22.68 2.48
N VAL A 147 5.37 -22.63 2.41
CA VAL A 147 6.22 -23.74 2.86
C VAL A 147 6.43 -23.57 4.37
N ASN A 148 5.94 -24.54 5.16
CA ASN A 148 6.19 -24.58 6.60
C ASN A 148 7.65 -25.02 6.86
N PRO A 149 8.52 -24.17 7.45
CA PRO A 149 9.92 -24.52 7.69
C PRO A 149 10.11 -25.60 8.76
N ASP A 150 9.12 -25.83 9.64
CA ASP A 150 9.20 -26.76 10.77
C ASP A 150 8.63 -28.16 10.47
N ALA A 151 8.18 -28.41 9.24
CA ALA A 151 7.71 -29.74 8.85
C ALA A 151 8.91 -30.70 8.72
N GLN A 152 9.22 -31.44 9.79
CA GLN A 152 10.10 -32.60 9.71
C GLN A 152 9.45 -33.64 8.77
N GLU A 153 10.15 -33.97 7.68
CA GLU A 153 9.86 -35.04 6.68
C GLU A 153 8.78 -34.74 5.59
N PRO A 154 8.72 -35.51 4.46
CA PRO A 154 8.33 -35.07 3.10
C PRO A 154 6.82 -34.76 2.86
N ALA A 155 6.11 -34.33 3.89
CA ALA A 155 4.69 -33.97 3.87
C ALA A 155 4.37 -32.60 3.21
N ALA A 156 5.37 -31.74 2.97
CA ALA A 156 5.18 -30.45 2.29
C ALA A 156 4.81 -30.60 0.79
N ALA A 157 5.24 -31.69 0.13
CA ALA A 157 4.85 -31.97 -1.25
C ALA A 157 3.38 -32.47 -1.36
N SER A 158 2.81 -33.01 -0.28
CA SER A 158 1.40 -33.42 -0.23
C SER A 158 0.42 -32.28 0.09
N SER A 159 0.85 -31.22 0.79
CA SER A 159 -0.05 -30.13 1.23
C SER A 159 -0.51 -29.20 0.10
N HIS A 160 0.19 -29.18 -1.04
CA HIS A 160 -0.17 -28.33 -2.19
C HIS A 160 -0.72 -29.11 -3.39
N ARG A 161 -0.99 -30.41 -3.24
CA ARG A 161 -1.57 -31.24 -4.33
C ARG A 161 -2.91 -30.69 -4.82
N TRP A 162 -3.69 -30.07 -3.95
CA TRP A 162 -4.95 -29.44 -4.37
C TRP A 162 -4.74 -28.34 -5.43
N VAL A 163 -3.58 -27.66 -5.44
CA VAL A 163 -3.24 -26.63 -6.44
C VAL A 163 -3.13 -27.26 -7.82
N THR A 164 -2.37 -28.34 -7.96
CA THR A 164 -2.08 -28.99 -9.26
C THR A 164 -3.20 -29.94 -9.68
N GLN A 165 -3.66 -30.79 -8.77
CA GLN A 165 -4.58 -31.89 -9.04
C GLN A 165 -6.06 -31.49 -9.03
N THR A 166 -6.40 -30.39 -8.33
CA THR A 166 -7.78 -29.92 -8.24
C THR A 166 -7.94 -28.57 -8.93
N ALA A 167 -7.31 -27.51 -8.44
CA ALA A 167 -7.53 -26.14 -8.92
C ALA A 167 -7.13 -25.95 -10.38
N ILE A 168 -5.85 -26.21 -10.70
CA ILE A 168 -5.33 -26.09 -12.07
C ILE A 168 -6.04 -27.09 -13.00
N ALA A 169 -6.19 -28.35 -12.59
CA ALA A 169 -6.82 -29.37 -13.43
C ALA A 169 -8.27 -29.04 -13.79
N GLN A 170 -9.07 -28.54 -12.83
CA GLN A 170 -10.46 -28.13 -13.10
C GLN A 170 -10.51 -26.90 -14.01
N LEU A 171 -9.68 -25.88 -13.77
CA LEU A 171 -9.65 -24.67 -14.60
C LEU A 171 -9.08 -24.93 -16.01
N GLN A 172 -8.21 -25.92 -16.20
CA GLN A 172 -7.74 -26.35 -17.53
C GLN A 172 -8.73 -27.31 -18.22
N GLY A 173 -9.60 -27.97 -17.46
CA GLY A 173 -10.48 -29.04 -17.93
C GLY A 173 -9.74 -30.34 -18.30
N ARG A 174 -8.51 -30.52 -17.82
CA ARG A 174 -7.66 -31.69 -18.05
C ARG A 174 -6.62 -31.81 -16.93
N GLU A 175 -6.03 -32.99 -16.80
CA GLU A 175 -4.88 -33.16 -15.91
C GLU A 175 -3.69 -32.30 -16.35
N MET A 176 -2.94 -31.81 -15.36
CA MET A 176 -1.76 -30.99 -15.59
C MET A 176 -0.65 -31.82 -16.25
N ASP A 177 0.08 -31.21 -17.18
CA ASP A 177 1.25 -31.85 -17.79
C ASP A 177 2.31 -32.16 -16.72
N ALA A 178 2.85 -33.38 -16.72
CA ALA A 178 3.75 -33.84 -15.66
C ALA A 178 5.08 -33.07 -15.61
N ALA A 179 5.59 -32.59 -16.76
CA ALA A 179 6.80 -31.78 -16.78
C ALA A 179 6.52 -30.38 -16.22
N LEU A 180 5.38 -29.78 -16.58
CA LEU A 180 4.92 -28.51 -16.01
C LEU A 180 4.67 -28.63 -14.49
N GLU A 181 4.01 -29.70 -14.03
CA GLU A 181 3.79 -29.96 -12.60
C GLU A 181 5.12 -30.05 -11.85
N ALA A 182 6.10 -30.78 -12.40
CA ALA A 182 7.43 -30.88 -11.79
C ALA A 182 8.13 -29.52 -11.68
N GLN A 183 8.01 -28.64 -12.70
CA GLN A 183 8.59 -27.29 -12.62
C GLN A 183 7.88 -26.41 -11.59
N LEU A 184 6.55 -26.49 -11.48
CA LEU A 184 5.81 -25.75 -10.47
C LEU A 184 6.15 -26.21 -9.05
N LEU A 185 6.24 -27.52 -8.82
CA LEU A 185 6.67 -28.08 -7.53
C LEU A 185 8.10 -27.64 -7.16
N LYS A 186 9.01 -27.64 -8.14
CA LYS A 186 10.37 -27.10 -7.94
C LYS A 186 10.35 -25.62 -7.52
N CYS A 187 9.46 -24.81 -8.10
CA CYS A 187 9.30 -23.41 -7.71
C CYS A 187 8.77 -23.27 -6.28
N LEU A 188 7.81 -24.09 -5.88
CA LEU A 188 7.26 -24.14 -4.52
C LEU A 188 8.32 -24.52 -3.48
N GLU A 189 9.09 -25.58 -3.75
CA GLU A 189 10.15 -26.09 -2.87
C GLU A 189 11.31 -25.10 -2.70
N ALA A 190 11.57 -24.28 -3.72
CA ALA A 190 12.64 -23.29 -3.71
C ALA A 190 12.25 -21.96 -3.05
N LEU A 191 11.00 -21.77 -2.60
CA LEU A 191 10.53 -20.47 -2.08
C LEU A 191 11.43 -19.97 -0.94
N PRO A 192 11.90 -18.70 -0.99
CA PRO A 192 12.67 -18.13 0.11
C PRO A 192 11.87 -18.10 1.42
N VAL A 193 12.57 -18.30 2.53
CA VAL A 193 11.96 -18.22 3.88
C VAL A 193 11.26 -16.88 4.08
N GLY A 194 10.01 -16.94 4.54
CA GLY A 194 9.14 -15.78 4.77
C GLY A 194 8.34 -15.32 3.54
N SER A 195 8.70 -15.76 2.34
CA SER A 195 7.93 -15.48 1.11
C SER A 195 6.82 -16.51 0.90
N HIS A 196 5.83 -16.15 0.08
CA HIS A 196 4.73 -17.04 -0.27
C HIS A 196 4.18 -16.73 -1.65
N ILE A 197 3.49 -17.70 -2.25
CA ILE A 197 2.70 -17.48 -3.46
C ILE A 197 1.30 -17.06 -3.02
N PHE A 198 0.88 -15.85 -3.35
CA PHE A 198 -0.46 -15.37 -2.98
C PHE A 198 -1.50 -15.63 -4.06
N GLN A 199 -1.06 -15.90 -5.30
CA GLN A 199 -1.94 -16.09 -6.45
C GLN A 199 -1.29 -16.96 -7.53
N VAL A 200 -2.12 -17.79 -8.18
CA VAL A 200 -1.75 -18.67 -9.29
C VAL A 200 -2.66 -18.38 -10.47
N GLY A 201 -2.10 -18.17 -11.65
CA GLY A 201 -2.79 -17.73 -12.87
C GLY A 201 -2.70 -18.69 -14.05
N LEU A 202 -3.81 -18.82 -14.76
CA LEU A 202 -3.94 -19.59 -16.00
C LEU A 202 -4.42 -18.66 -17.12
N MET A 203 -3.64 -18.57 -18.19
CA MET A 203 -3.92 -17.72 -19.34
C MET A 203 -4.90 -18.40 -20.31
N LEU A 204 -6.10 -18.78 -19.85
CA LEU A 204 -7.04 -19.66 -20.57
C LEU A 204 -7.53 -19.08 -21.91
N ALA A 205 -7.45 -17.75 -22.08
CA ALA A 205 -7.74 -17.08 -23.35
C ALA A 205 -6.67 -17.30 -24.43
N ARG A 206 -5.52 -17.87 -24.08
CA ARG A 206 -4.34 -18.00 -24.95
C ARG A 206 -3.97 -19.49 -25.13
N PRO A 207 -3.48 -19.90 -26.32
CA PRO A 207 -3.11 -21.29 -26.58
C PRO A 207 -1.71 -21.60 -26.02
N VAL A 208 -1.52 -21.41 -24.70
CA VAL A 208 -0.24 -21.59 -24.02
C VAL A 208 -0.35 -22.64 -22.92
N ASN A 209 0.67 -23.48 -22.78
CA ASN A 209 0.76 -24.46 -21.70
C ASN A 209 1.70 -23.95 -20.61
N MET A 210 1.22 -23.00 -19.82
CA MET A 210 1.98 -22.35 -18.76
C MET A 210 1.09 -21.98 -17.58
N VAL A 211 1.70 -21.82 -16.42
CA VAL A 211 1.06 -21.31 -15.19
C VAL A 211 1.87 -20.11 -14.71
N ARG A 212 1.19 -19.04 -14.29
CA ARG A 212 1.82 -17.91 -13.61
C ARG A 212 1.73 -18.10 -12.10
N ILE A 213 2.80 -17.80 -11.38
CA ILE A 213 2.74 -17.65 -9.93
C ILE A 213 3.16 -16.24 -9.54
N CYS A 214 2.47 -15.69 -8.54
CA CYS A 214 2.70 -14.35 -8.01
C CYS A 214 3.20 -14.46 -6.57
N LEU A 215 4.43 -14.01 -6.34
CA LEU A 215 5.15 -14.12 -5.08
C LEU A 215 5.05 -12.81 -4.31
N ARG A 216 4.89 -12.92 -2.99
CA ARG A 216 4.83 -11.80 -2.06
C ARG A 216 5.81 -12.01 -0.90
N ASN A 217 6.15 -10.90 -0.26
CA ASN A 217 7.06 -10.83 0.89
C ASN A 217 8.45 -11.39 0.55
N ILE A 218 8.98 -10.96 -0.60
CA ILE A 218 10.28 -11.38 -1.11
C ILE A 218 11.16 -10.14 -1.32
N THR A 219 12.34 -10.13 -0.71
CA THR A 219 13.28 -9.01 -0.84
C THR A 219 14.03 -9.04 -2.19
N PRO A 220 14.54 -7.91 -2.70
CA PRO A 220 15.32 -7.88 -3.94
C PRO A 220 16.45 -8.93 -3.99
N LYS A 221 17.16 -9.11 -2.87
CA LYS A 221 18.23 -10.12 -2.78
C LYS A 221 17.68 -11.54 -2.89
N GLN A 222 16.57 -11.85 -2.22
CA GLN A 222 15.92 -13.15 -2.29
C GLN A 222 15.39 -13.44 -3.70
N VAL A 223 14.86 -12.44 -4.42
CA VAL A 223 14.43 -12.60 -5.83
C VAL A 223 15.61 -13.07 -6.69
N LEU A 224 16.77 -12.41 -6.57
CA LEU A 224 17.96 -12.78 -7.36
C LEU A 224 18.43 -14.20 -7.05
N THR A 225 18.53 -14.57 -5.77
CA THR A 225 18.92 -15.93 -5.35
C THR A 225 17.91 -16.98 -5.80
N TYR A 226 16.61 -16.68 -5.73
CA TYR A 226 15.55 -17.58 -6.16
C TYR A 226 15.59 -17.86 -7.67
N LEU A 227 15.76 -16.81 -8.48
CA LEU A 227 15.88 -16.94 -9.93
C LEU A 227 17.16 -17.68 -10.35
N GLU A 228 18.28 -17.46 -9.65
CA GLU A 228 19.53 -18.19 -9.85
C GLU A 228 19.35 -19.70 -9.58
N GLN A 229 18.75 -20.05 -8.43
CA GLN A 229 18.47 -21.43 -8.04
C GLN A 229 17.56 -22.15 -9.05
N LEU A 230 16.62 -21.43 -9.64
CA LEU A 230 15.69 -21.97 -10.63
C LEU A 230 16.22 -21.91 -12.07
N ALA A 231 17.47 -21.47 -12.26
CA ALA A 231 18.13 -21.33 -13.55
C ALA A 231 17.31 -20.49 -14.54
N TRP A 232 16.76 -19.37 -14.07
CA TRP A 232 16.03 -18.42 -14.91
C TRP A 232 16.92 -17.93 -16.07
N PRO A 233 16.42 -17.91 -17.33
CA PRO A 233 17.25 -17.66 -18.52
C PRO A 233 17.69 -16.20 -18.71
N GLY A 234 17.26 -15.27 -17.85
CA GLY A 234 17.61 -13.85 -17.94
C GLY A 234 18.90 -13.47 -17.20
N SER A 235 19.32 -12.21 -17.39
CA SER A 235 20.49 -11.62 -16.75
C SER A 235 20.16 -11.06 -15.37
N LEU A 236 20.64 -11.73 -14.32
CA LEU A 236 20.53 -11.25 -12.93
C LEU A 236 21.32 -9.96 -12.69
N GLU A 237 22.45 -9.80 -13.39
CA GLU A 237 23.27 -8.58 -13.36
C GLU A 237 22.48 -7.38 -13.87
N ALA A 238 21.77 -7.53 -14.99
CA ALA A 238 20.93 -6.47 -15.54
C ALA A 238 19.67 -6.22 -14.70
N LEU A 239 19.12 -7.26 -14.06
CA LEU A 239 17.91 -7.16 -13.25
C LEU A 239 18.16 -6.43 -11.90
N SER A 240 19.30 -6.69 -11.26
CA SER A 240 19.58 -6.24 -9.89
C SER A 240 19.39 -4.72 -9.65
N PRO A 241 19.93 -3.81 -10.50
CA PRO A 241 19.74 -2.38 -10.32
C PRO A 241 18.27 -1.95 -10.40
N HIS A 242 17.47 -2.60 -11.24
CA HIS A 242 16.05 -2.29 -11.37
C HIS A 242 15.27 -2.72 -10.13
N LEU A 243 15.52 -3.92 -9.59
CA LEU A 243 14.87 -4.38 -8.36
C LEU A 243 15.15 -3.44 -7.18
N ILE A 244 16.41 -3.01 -7.02
CA ILE A 244 16.80 -2.06 -5.98
C ILE A 244 16.04 -0.74 -6.19
N LYS A 245 16.02 -0.20 -7.41
CA LYS A 245 15.34 1.06 -7.71
C LYS A 245 13.84 0.99 -7.46
N LEU A 246 13.17 -0.09 -7.88
CA LEU A 246 11.73 -0.27 -7.65
C LEU A 246 11.42 -0.40 -6.15
N SER A 247 12.25 -1.13 -5.39
CA SER A 247 12.08 -1.26 -3.94
C SER A 247 12.27 0.05 -3.15
N GLN A 248 12.92 1.05 -3.74
CA GLN A 248 13.05 2.40 -3.16
C GLN A 248 11.84 3.30 -3.48
N LEU A 249 11.13 3.00 -4.56
CA LEU A 249 10.01 3.81 -5.07
C LEU A 249 8.64 3.23 -4.68
N ALA A 250 8.60 2.02 -4.16
CA ALA A 250 7.37 1.31 -3.79
C ALA A 250 7.44 0.79 -2.36
N ASP A 251 6.30 0.77 -1.66
CA ASP A 251 6.20 0.22 -0.30
C ASP A 251 6.33 -1.30 -0.28
N ARG A 252 5.96 -1.95 -1.39
CA ARG A 252 6.06 -3.39 -1.61
C ARG A 252 6.21 -3.68 -3.10
N VAL A 253 7.06 -4.66 -3.43
CA VAL A 253 7.19 -5.22 -4.78
C VAL A 253 6.86 -6.71 -4.72
N ASP A 254 5.80 -7.12 -5.42
CA ASP A 254 5.46 -8.52 -5.63
C ASP A 254 6.02 -8.98 -7.00
N VAL A 255 6.29 -10.28 -7.17
CA VAL A 255 6.99 -10.82 -8.35
C VAL A 255 6.14 -11.85 -9.07
N ASP A 256 5.97 -11.68 -10.37
CA ASP A 256 5.26 -12.62 -11.22
C ASP A 256 6.23 -13.37 -12.11
N LEU A 257 6.07 -14.69 -12.16
CA LEU A 257 6.81 -15.56 -13.06
C LEU A 257 5.93 -16.59 -13.74
N ASP A 258 6.20 -16.76 -15.02
CA ASP A 258 5.56 -17.73 -15.88
C ASP A 258 6.38 -19.02 -15.88
N ILE A 259 5.71 -20.16 -15.71
CA ILE A 259 6.32 -21.48 -15.66
C ILE A 259 5.73 -22.30 -16.80
N ASP A 260 6.59 -22.89 -17.61
CA ASP A 260 6.25 -23.82 -18.67
C ASP A 260 6.95 -25.19 -18.45
N PRO A 261 6.73 -26.22 -19.29
CA PRO A 261 7.38 -27.52 -19.14
C PRO A 261 8.92 -27.49 -19.18
N GLN A 262 9.53 -26.44 -19.74
CA GLN A 262 10.98 -26.27 -19.86
C GLN A 262 11.58 -25.53 -18.65
N GLY A 263 10.78 -24.75 -17.91
CA GLY A 263 11.21 -24.05 -16.71
C GLY A 263 10.53 -22.69 -16.56
N ILE A 264 11.24 -21.74 -15.94
CA ILE A 264 10.76 -20.35 -15.82
C ILE A 264 10.94 -19.64 -17.16
N GLY A 265 9.88 -19.00 -17.64
CA GLY A 265 9.89 -18.16 -18.82
C GLY A 265 10.80 -16.92 -18.69
N PRO A 266 11.22 -16.31 -19.81
CA PRO A 266 12.15 -15.18 -19.83
C PRO A 266 11.57 -13.86 -19.30
N LYS A 267 10.25 -13.80 -19.12
CA LYS A 267 9.52 -12.60 -18.69
C LYS A 267 9.23 -12.66 -17.19
N LEU A 268 9.50 -11.55 -16.51
CA LEU A 268 9.14 -11.30 -15.12
C LEU A 268 8.23 -10.09 -15.01
N GLY A 269 7.28 -10.14 -14.08
CA GLY A 269 6.48 -8.99 -13.65
C GLY A 269 6.90 -8.52 -12.26
N PHE A 270 6.92 -7.20 -12.05
CA PHE A 270 7.16 -6.58 -10.75
C PHE A 270 6.01 -5.64 -10.42
N GLU A 271 5.17 -6.04 -9.49
CA GLU A 271 4.00 -5.27 -9.05
C GLU A 271 4.40 -4.32 -7.92
N CYS A 272 4.49 -3.03 -8.24
CA CYS A 272 4.87 -1.96 -7.32
C CYS A 272 3.62 -1.40 -6.62
N TYR A 273 3.48 -1.71 -5.33
CA TYR A 273 2.36 -1.27 -4.49
C TYR A 273 2.76 -0.07 -3.62
N LEU A 274 1.81 0.84 -3.45
CA LEU A 274 1.87 1.97 -2.51
C LEU A 274 0.61 1.94 -1.64
N ARG A 275 0.78 2.00 -0.31
CA ARG A 275 -0.30 1.70 0.65
C ARG A 275 -1.46 2.70 0.62
N ALA A 276 -1.15 3.98 0.38
CA ALA A 276 -2.14 5.05 0.31
C ALA A 276 -2.28 5.61 -1.12
N GLN A 277 -3.44 6.20 -1.42
CA GLN A 277 -3.77 6.73 -2.73
C GLN A 277 -2.99 8.03 -3.03
N PRO A 278 -2.80 8.43 -4.30
CA PRO A 278 -1.98 9.58 -4.71
C PRO A 278 -2.12 10.87 -3.90
N LYS A 279 -3.33 11.25 -3.47
CA LYS A 279 -3.54 12.46 -2.64
C LYS A 279 -2.92 12.39 -1.24
N GLN A 280 -2.64 11.20 -0.75
CA GLN A 280 -2.14 10.90 0.59
C GLN A 280 -0.74 10.29 0.57
N ASN A 281 -0.21 9.94 -0.61
CA ASN A 281 1.12 9.37 -0.75
C ASN A 281 1.85 10.01 -1.96
N PRO A 282 2.77 10.95 -1.71
CA PRO A 282 3.51 11.63 -2.79
C PRO A 282 4.44 10.69 -3.57
N ALA A 283 4.78 9.50 -3.04
CA ALA A 283 5.60 8.51 -3.75
C ALA A 283 4.95 8.03 -5.06
N TRP A 284 3.63 8.18 -5.23
CA TRP A 284 2.98 7.96 -6.52
C TRP A 284 3.52 8.89 -7.62
N VAL A 285 3.75 10.15 -7.29
CA VAL A 285 4.30 11.13 -8.23
C VAL A 285 5.74 10.76 -8.57
N GLU A 286 6.56 10.43 -7.55
CA GLU A 286 7.95 10.04 -7.75
C GLU A 286 8.11 8.79 -8.62
N LEU A 287 7.30 7.75 -8.35
CA LEU A 287 7.30 6.53 -9.15
C LEU A 287 6.90 6.82 -10.59
N LEU A 288 5.79 7.53 -10.82
CA LEU A 288 5.32 7.79 -12.18
C LEU A 288 6.23 8.75 -12.96
N ASP A 289 6.82 9.76 -12.31
CA ASP A 289 7.80 10.67 -12.93
C ASP A 289 9.09 9.94 -13.32
N TYR A 290 9.53 8.99 -12.50
CA TYR A 290 10.61 8.09 -12.87
C TYR A 290 10.27 7.29 -14.13
N LEU A 291 9.06 6.74 -14.23
CA LEU A 291 8.63 5.99 -15.42
C LEU A 291 8.50 6.86 -16.67
N VAL A 292 8.05 8.12 -16.52
CA VAL A 292 8.02 9.09 -17.61
C VAL A 292 9.43 9.40 -18.09
N THR A 293 10.35 9.69 -17.15
CA THR A 293 11.75 9.99 -17.46
C THR A 293 12.44 8.81 -18.15
N ALA A 294 12.12 7.57 -17.73
CA ALA A 294 12.63 6.35 -18.33
C ALA A 294 11.95 5.95 -19.65
N GLY A 295 10.89 6.66 -20.06
CA GLY A 295 10.17 6.39 -21.31
C GLY A 295 9.18 5.22 -21.26
N TRP A 296 8.84 4.70 -20.08
CA TRP A 296 7.84 3.64 -19.91
C TRP A 296 6.43 4.16 -19.61
N CYS A 297 6.27 5.47 -19.37
CA CYS A 297 4.99 6.12 -19.14
C CYS A 297 4.90 7.42 -19.95
N LEU A 298 3.77 7.65 -20.61
CA LEU A 298 3.49 8.94 -21.25
C LEU A 298 3.06 9.97 -20.19
N PRO A 299 3.52 11.23 -20.26
CA PRO A 299 3.15 12.26 -19.29
C PRO A 299 1.63 12.42 -19.10
N GLN A 300 0.86 12.32 -20.18
CA GLN A 300 -0.60 12.43 -20.15
C GLN A 300 -1.25 11.25 -19.41
N LYS A 301 -0.68 10.03 -19.53
CA LYS A 301 -1.14 8.85 -18.78
C LYS A 301 -0.78 8.95 -17.30
N ARG A 302 0.40 9.48 -16.94
CA ARG A 302 0.72 9.83 -15.55
C ARG A 302 -0.34 10.77 -14.96
N ASP A 303 -0.61 11.89 -15.63
CA ASP A 303 -1.54 12.90 -15.11
C ASP A 303 -2.94 12.32 -14.94
N ALA A 304 -3.38 11.50 -15.90
CA ALA A 304 -4.63 10.78 -15.83
C ALA A 304 -4.71 9.83 -14.63
N LEU A 305 -3.65 9.04 -14.37
CA LEU A 305 -3.58 8.14 -13.21
C LEU A 305 -3.63 8.90 -11.89
N LEU A 306 -2.88 10.00 -11.75
CA LEU A 306 -2.87 10.81 -10.53
C LEU A 306 -4.25 11.44 -10.24
N SER A 307 -5.05 11.68 -11.28
CA SER A 307 -6.43 12.18 -11.17
C SER A 307 -7.49 11.09 -11.00
N TYR A 308 -7.15 9.82 -11.20
CA TYR A 308 -8.08 8.69 -11.19
C TYR A 308 -8.69 8.35 -9.81
N PRO A 309 -8.01 8.51 -8.65
CA PRO A 309 -8.63 8.20 -7.37
C PRO A 309 -9.81 9.10 -7.02
N GLY A 310 -10.86 8.51 -6.46
CA GLY A 310 -12.09 9.24 -6.12
C GLY A 310 -13.24 8.31 -5.78
N PHE A 311 -14.46 8.82 -5.89
CA PHE A 311 -15.67 8.06 -5.60
C PHE A 311 -16.87 8.53 -6.43
N VAL A 312 -17.85 7.65 -6.60
CA VAL A 312 -19.17 7.91 -7.18
C VAL A 312 -20.23 7.51 -6.17
N ARG A 313 -21.12 8.43 -5.84
CA ARG A 313 -22.11 8.27 -4.77
C ARG A 313 -23.49 7.93 -5.31
N GLU A 314 -24.21 7.08 -4.58
CA GLU A 314 -25.61 6.75 -4.86
C GLU A 314 -26.49 7.99 -4.86
N ARG A 315 -26.33 8.87 -3.87
CA ARG A 315 -27.21 10.05 -3.71
C ARG A 315 -27.11 11.04 -4.89
N ASP A 316 -25.93 11.13 -5.49
CA ASP A 316 -25.63 12.05 -6.59
C ASP A 316 -25.99 11.44 -7.97
N ASN A 317 -26.23 10.12 -8.02
CA ASN A 317 -26.46 9.36 -9.26
C ASN A 317 -27.73 8.50 -9.20
N ARG A 318 -28.72 8.92 -8.41
CA ARG A 318 -29.87 8.08 -8.04
C ARG A 318 -30.66 7.52 -9.22
N ASP A 319 -30.75 8.27 -10.32
CA ASP A 319 -31.48 7.85 -11.53
C ASP A 319 -30.74 6.76 -12.31
N ARG A 320 -29.40 6.78 -12.29
CA ARG A 320 -28.55 5.81 -12.99
C ARG A 320 -28.13 4.64 -12.10
N TRP A 321 -28.28 4.79 -10.77
CA TRP A 321 -27.85 3.79 -9.80
C TRP A 321 -28.62 2.46 -9.96
N PRO A 322 -27.92 1.31 -10.01
CA PRO A 322 -28.54 0.00 -10.17
C PRO A 322 -29.64 -0.29 -9.15
N SER A 323 -30.77 -0.82 -9.61
CA SER A 323 -31.98 -0.96 -8.80
C SER A 323 -31.79 -1.94 -7.63
N HIS A 324 -30.98 -2.98 -7.79
CA HIS A 324 -30.64 -3.91 -6.71
C HIS A 324 -29.77 -3.26 -5.63
N LEU A 325 -28.82 -2.40 -5.98
CA LEU A 325 -27.99 -1.67 -5.02
C LEU A 325 -28.81 -0.63 -4.24
N ARG A 326 -29.75 0.07 -4.89
CA ARG A 326 -30.68 0.98 -4.19
C ARG A 326 -31.55 0.23 -3.18
N LYS A 327 -32.00 -0.97 -3.52
CA LYS A 327 -32.77 -1.83 -2.60
C LYS A 327 -31.91 -2.28 -1.42
N LEU A 328 -30.63 -2.56 -1.66
CA LEU A 328 -29.68 -2.93 -0.61
C LEU A 328 -29.49 -1.80 0.41
N SER A 329 -29.19 -0.57 -0.05
CA SER A 329 -29.02 0.58 0.85
C SER A 329 -30.30 0.89 1.64
N GLN A 330 -31.47 0.81 1.00
CA GLN A 330 -32.77 0.96 1.66
C GLN A 330 -33.06 -0.13 2.70
N PHE A 331 -32.67 -1.37 2.43
CA PHE A 331 -32.88 -2.50 3.33
C PHE A 331 -32.01 -2.40 4.59
N VAL A 332 -30.75 -1.99 4.45
CA VAL A 332 -29.81 -1.89 5.58
C VAL A 332 -30.11 -0.67 6.47
N GLY A 333 -30.69 0.41 5.90
CA GLY A 333 -31.30 1.50 6.66
C GLY A 333 -30.89 2.91 6.20
N GLU A 334 -31.65 3.93 6.63
CA GLU A 334 -31.50 5.31 6.17
C GLU A 334 -30.15 5.98 6.48
N GLY A 335 -29.31 5.36 7.32
CA GLY A 335 -27.96 5.86 7.65
C GLY A 335 -26.87 5.40 6.67
N GLN A 336 -27.18 4.53 5.72
CA GLN A 336 -26.21 3.94 4.78
C GLN A 336 -26.34 4.53 3.38
N GLU A 337 -25.27 4.46 2.61
CA GLU A 337 -25.20 4.89 1.22
C GLU A 337 -24.28 3.97 0.41
N GLY A 338 -24.71 3.59 -0.79
CA GLY A 338 -23.85 2.89 -1.74
C GLY A 338 -22.83 3.85 -2.36
N VAL A 339 -21.57 3.44 -2.39
CA VAL A 339 -20.49 4.22 -3.03
C VAL A 339 -19.60 3.29 -3.84
N PHE A 340 -19.25 3.72 -5.06
CA PHE A 340 -18.15 3.15 -5.81
C PHE A 340 -16.90 3.97 -5.52
N PHE A 341 -15.93 3.38 -4.84
CA PHE A 341 -14.59 3.94 -4.73
C PHE A 341 -13.76 3.53 -5.93
N ARG A 342 -12.85 4.41 -6.34
CA ARG A 342 -11.88 4.15 -7.41
C ARG A 342 -10.50 4.59 -6.95
N GLY A 343 -9.47 3.84 -7.34
CA GLY A 343 -8.09 4.13 -6.94
C GLY A 343 -7.07 3.36 -7.77
N LEU A 344 -5.80 3.64 -7.51
CA LEU A 344 -4.68 2.89 -8.08
C LEU A 344 -4.39 1.67 -7.19
N HIS A 345 -4.20 0.51 -7.82
CA HIS A 345 -3.89 -0.76 -7.15
C HIS A 345 -2.37 -0.95 -7.08
N HIS A 346 -1.71 -1.00 -8.23
CA HIS A 346 -0.26 -1.08 -8.37
C HIS A 346 0.18 -0.63 -9.76
N ILE A 347 1.49 -0.40 -9.93
CA ILE A 347 2.15 -0.31 -11.23
C ILE A 347 2.96 -1.57 -11.48
N LYS A 348 2.75 -2.24 -12.60
CA LYS A 348 3.48 -3.45 -12.97
C LYS A 348 4.56 -3.12 -13.99
N MET A 349 5.79 -3.41 -13.62
CA MET A 349 6.94 -3.35 -14.52
C MET A 349 7.19 -4.71 -15.13
N VAL A 350 7.42 -4.77 -16.43
CA VAL A 350 7.76 -5.99 -17.15
C VAL A 350 9.23 -5.98 -17.52
N PHE A 351 9.94 -6.99 -17.05
CA PHE A 351 11.33 -7.25 -17.44
C PHE A 351 11.38 -8.48 -18.35
N HIS A 352 12.13 -8.39 -19.45
CA HIS A 352 12.29 -9.49 -20.38
C HIS A 352 13.78 -9.71 -20.67
N THR A 353 14.30 -10.85 -20.22
CA THR A 353 15.70 -11.29 -20.39
C THR A 353 16.76 -10.37 -19.79
N ASP A 354 16.90 -9.14 -20.25
CA ASP A 354 18.00 -8.22 -19.89
C ASP A 354 17.56 -6.76 -19.73
N ARG A 355 16.28 -6.44 -19.96
CA ARG A 355 15.78 -5.06 -19.90
C ARG A 355 14.32 -4.96 -19.49
N MET A 356 13.96 -3.80 -18.96
CA MET A 356 12.56 -3.39 -18.80
C MET A 356 11.95 -3.07 -20.17
N VAL A 357 10.75 -3.61 -20.43
CA VAL A 357 10.08 -3.50 -21.73
C VAL A 357 8.74 -2.78 -21.67
N GLU A 358 8.09 -2.76 -20.51
CA GLU A 358 6.73 -2.22 -20.40
C GLU A 358 6.40 -1.83 -18.96
N ALA A 359 5.58 -0.79 -18.80
CA ALA A 359 4.90 -0.47 -17.55
C ALA A 359 3.38 -0.48 -17.77
N LYS A 360 2.64 -1.01 -16.80
CA LYS A 360 1.18 -1.06 -16.80
C LYS A 360 0.63 -0.56 -15.47
N ALA A 361 -0.46 0.19 -15.48
CA ALA A 361 -1.17 0.56 -14.27
C ALA A 361 -2.42 -0.29 -14.10
N TYR A 362 -2.64 -0.75 -12.88
CA TYR A 362 -3.88 -1.40 -12.49
C TYR A 362 -4.71 -0.42 -11.68
N CYS A 363 -5.85 -0.02 -12.24
CA CYS A 363 -6.83 0.86 -11.63
C CYS A 363 -7.98 0.01 -11.10
N TRP A 364 -8.39 0.21 -9.85
CA TRP A 364 -9.49 -0.55 -9.25
C TRP A 364 -10.73 0.31 -9.04
N VAL A 365 -11.86 -0.38 -8.92
CA VAL A 365 -13.16 0.12 -8.49
C VAL A 365 -13.74 -0.88 -7.48
N SER A 366 -14.19 -0.38 -6.32
CA SER A 366 -14.85 -1.18 -5.28
C SER A 366 -16.19 -0.58 -4.91
N GLN A 367 -17.25 -1.39 -4.98
CA GLN A 367 -18.57 -1.05 -4.50
C GLN A 367 -18.69 -1.38 -3.02
N GLN A 368 -18.97 -0.38 -2.21
CA GLN A 368 -19.16 -0.53 -0.77
C GLN A 368 -20.44 0.13 -0.30
N LEU A 369 -20.95 -0.35 0.83
CA LEU A 369 -22.01 0.31 1.58
C LEU A 369 -21.38 0.94 2.83
N ILE A 370 -21.58 2.24 3.01
CA ILE A 370 -20.93 3.00 4.06
C ILE A 370 -21.89 3.95 4.75
N GLY A 371 -21.59 4.28 6.00
CA GLY A 371 -22.36 5.26 6.76
C GLY A 371 -22.31 6.63 6.06
N LYS A 372 -23.46 7.28 5.89
CA LYS A 372 -23.58 8.63 5.28
C LYS A 372 -22.57 9.67 5.78
N PRO A 373 -22.22 9.76 7.09
CA PRO A 373 -21.22 10.72 7.57
C PRO A 373 -19.76 10.33 7.26
N ALA A 374 -19.49 9.08 6.86
CA ALA A 374 -18.13 8.56 6.64
C ALA A 374 -17.52 8.98 5.29
N VAL A 375 -18.34 9.49 4.36
CA VAL A 375 -17.88 9.93 3.04
C VAL A 375 -17.80 11.45 3.01
N GLN A 376 -16.70 11.96 3.53
CA GLN A 376 -16.32 13.35 3.36
C GLN A 376 -15.18 13.40 2.35
N PRO A 377 -15.16 14.37 1.42
CA PRO A 377 -13.92 14.67 0.71
C PRO A 377 -12.86 14.90 1.79
N ALA A 378 -11.76 14.15 1.75
CA ALA A 378 -10.65 14.35 2.65
C ALA A 378 -10.16 15.79 2.44
N VAL A 379 -10.60 16.71 3.28
CA VAL A 379 -9.85 17.93 3.55
C VAL A 379 -8.58 17.39 4.18
N PRO A 380 -7.39 17.62 3.59
CA PRO A 380 -6.15 17.17 4.21
C PRO A 380 -6.12 17.75 5.62
N LYS A 381 -6.29 16.90 6.63
CA LYS A 381 -6.12 17.35 8.00
C LYS A 381 -4.64 17.71 8.11
N VAL A 382 -4.37 18.93 8.53
CA VAL A 382 -3.01 19.37 8.80
C VAL A 382 -2.57 18.62 10.07
N ILE A 383 -1.63 17.71 9.91
CA ILE A 383 -1.19 16.79 11.00
C ILE A 383 0.10 17.26 11.68
N HIS A 384 0.80 18.21 11.06
CA HIS A 384 1.96 18.91 11.62
C HIS A 384 2.04 20.33 11.02
N GLN A 385 2.81 21.20 11.66
CA GLN A 385 3.19 22.53 11.16
C GLN A 385 4.70 22.62 11.07
N GLU A 386 5.22 23.15 9.97
CA GLU A 386 6.64 23.40 9.75
C GLU A 386 6.89 24.89 9.57
N PHE A 387 7.95 25.38 10.20
CA PHE A 387 8.42 26.76 10.10
C PHE A 387 9.89 26.72 9.69
N CYS A 388 10.18 27.17 8.46
CA CYS A 388 11.55 27.32 7.97
C CYS A 388 12.15 28.66 8.43
N ASP A 389 13.47 28.69 8.57
CA ASP A 389 14.21 29.87 9.03
C ASP A 389 13.62 30.46 10.33
N PHE A 390 13.29 29.57 11.27
CA PHE A 390 12.46 29.88 12.43
C PHE A 390 13.10 30.90 13.37
N LEU A 391 14.42 30.81 13.58
CA LEU A 391 15.19 31.75 14.38
C LEU A 391 16.06 32.64 13.47
N PRO A 392 16.46 33.84 13.94
CA PRO A 392 17.51 34.59 13.28
C PRO A 392 18.77 33.75 13.14
N GLU A 393 19.39 33.76 11.96
CA GLU A 393 20.53 32.89 11.63
C GLU A 393 21.67 32.97 12.65
N SER A 394 21.95 34.16 13.20
CA SER A 394 22.97 34.34 14.24
C SER A 394 22.64 33.55 15.51
N VAL A 395 21.36 33.48 15.89
CA VAL A 395 20.91 32.71 17.06
C VAL A 395 20.98 31.21 16.78
N ALA A 396 20.55 30.77 15.60
CA ALA A 396 20.66 29.36 15.20
C ALA A 396 22.13 28.89 15.21
N GLN A 397 23.04 29.75 14.74
CA GLN A 397 24.48 29.49 14.75
C GLN A 397 25.06 29.44 16.18
N ASP A 398 24.68 30.37 17.05
CA ASP A 398 25.10 30.36 18.46
C ASP A 398 24.64 29.08 19.18
N LEU A 399 23.42 28.61 18.91
CA LEU A 399 22.89 27.35 19.45
C LEU A 399 23.64 26.13 18.92
N LEU A 400 23.99 26.12 17.64
CA LEU A 400 24.78 25.05 17.03
C LEU A 400 26.20 25.03 17.62
N GLU A 401 26.86 26.18 17.76
CA GLU A 401 28.18 26.28 18.36
C GLU A 401 28.17 25.85 19.83
N PHE A 402 27.13 26.21 20.57
CA PHE A 402 26.91 25.70 21.93
C PHE A 402 26.85 24.16 21.94
N ALA A 403 26.02 23.54 21.09
CA ALA A 403 25.89 22.09 21.03
C ALA A 403 27.23 21.41 20.71
N ILE A 404 27.97 21.94 19.72
CA ILE A 404 29.26 21.40 19.28
C ILE A 404 30.33 21.53 20.37
N SER A 405 30.43 22.69 21.03
CA SER A 405 31.45 22.96 22.05
C SER A 405 31.26 22.21 23.37
N HIS A 406 30.08 21.62 23.59
CA HIS A 406 29.73 20.88 24.80
C HIS A 406 29.55 19.37 24.57
N GLU A 407 30.28 18.80 23.60
CA GLU A 407 30.27 17.37 23.28
C GLU A 407 30.37 16.47 24.52
N SER A 408 31.25 16.81 25.48
CA SER A 408 31.48 16.02 26.71
C SER A 408 30.26 15.92 27.64
N HIS A 409 29.24 16.75 27.43
CA HIS A 409 28.00 16.72 28.23
C HIS A 409 26.91 15.86 27.61
N PHE A 410 27.12 15.34 26.39
CA PHE A 410 26.21 14.41 25.74
C PHE A 410 26.46 12.98 26.21
N VAL A 411 25.41 12.30 26.66
CA VAL A 411 25.47 10.91 27.12
C VAL A 411 24.57 10.02 26.27
N PRO A 412 24.93 8.74 26.07
CA PRO A 412 24.04 7.77 25.43
C PRO A 412 22.70 7.72 26.15
N SER A 413 21.62 7.76 25.37
CA SER A 413 20.24 7.77 25.86
C SER A 413 19.50 6.48 25.49
N GLU A 414 20.25 5.38 25.42
CA GLU A 414 19.76 4.05 25.06
C GLU A 414 18.61 3.61 25.95
N VAL A 415 17.48 3.26 25.33
CA VAL A 415 16.37 2.59 26.01
C VAL A 415 16.36 1.14 25.54
N ASN A 416 17.00 0.27 26.32
CA ASN A 416 16.94 -1.20 26.17
C ASN A 416 16.24 -1.77 27.40
N GLN A 417 14.90 -1.84 27.39
CA GLN A 417 14.18 -2.51 28.47
C GLN A 417 14.20 -4.03 28.23
N TYR A 418 15.11 -4.74 28.90
CA TYR A 418 15.04 -6.19 29.05
C TYR A 418 14.61 -6.56 30.47
N SER A 419 13.43 -7.19 30.60
CA SER A 419 13.25 -8.38 31.44
C SER A 419 12.00 -9.14 31.02
N THR A 420 12.18 -10.44 30.79
CA THR A 420 11.19 -11.55 30.73
C THR A 420 10.16 -11.58 29.59
N SER A 421 10.36 -12.59 28.72
CA SER A 421 9.41 -13.38 27.91
C SER A 421 8.12 -12.73 27.39
N ASP A 422 7.99 -12.79 26.06
CA ASP A 422 6.85 -12.45 25.19
C ASP A 422 6.62 -10.95 24.93
N ASP A 423 7.08 -10.45 23.76
CA ASP A 423 6.24 -9.84 22.71
C ASP A 423 7.07 -9.14 21.60
N GLN A 424 6.67 -9.29 20.33
CA GLN A 424 7.17 -8.50 19.17
C GLN A 424 6.83 -6.99 19.27
N ARG A 425 6.17 -6.54 20.34
CA ARG A 425 5.96 -5.13 20.69
C ARG A 425 7.22 -4.47 21.27
N LEU A 426 8.16 -5.24 21.83
CA LEU A 426 9.26 -4.72 22.64
C LEU A 426 10.44 -4.13 21.83
N GLU A 427 10.65 -4.52 20.57
CA GLU A 427 11.66 -3.91 19.69
C GLU A 427 11.33 -2.45 19.31
N ARG A 428 10.09 -2.02 19.53
CA ARG A 428 9.53 -0.76 19.00
C ARG A 428 9.85 0.48 19.83
N LEU A 429 10.43 0.33 21.03
CA LEU A 429 10.82 1.44 21.91
C LEU A 429 12.35 1.69 21.96
N SER A 430 13.10 1.08 21.03
CA SER A 430 14.55 1.23 20.97
C SER A 430 14.95 2.61 20.43
N ARG A 431 15.92 3.23 21.11
CA ARG A 431 16.56 4.48 20.70
C ARG A 431 18.06 4.35 20.76
N ASN A 432 18.74 4.86 19.75
CA ASN A 432 20.17 5.11 19.76
C ASN A 432 20.42 6.57 19.41
N SER A 433 20.70 7.39 20.43
CA SER A 433 20.97 8.82 20.32
C SER A 433 21.72 9.33 21.53
N LEU A 434 22.29 10.53 21.43
CA LEU A 434 22.91 11.23 22.54
C LEU A 434 21.98 12.29 23.10
N LEU A 435 21.90 12.39 24.43
CA LEU A 435 21.11 13.40 25.15
C LEU A 435 22.05 14.29 25.95
N PHE A 436 21.82 15.60 25.92
CA PHE A 436 22.51 16.54 26.78
C PHE A 436 22.11 16.30 28.24
N SER A 437 23.06 15.85 29.06
CA SER A 437 22.81 15.31 30.41
C SER A 437 22.47 16.37 31.48
N SER A 438 22.80 17.64 31.22
CA SER A 438 22.59 18.74 32.16
C SER A 438 21.34 19.53 31.82
N ASN A 439 20.77 20.24 32.80
CA ASN A 439 19.74 21.23 32.50
C ASN A 439 20.31 22.26 31.52
N LEU A 440 19.65 22.43 30.37
CA LEU A 440 20.06 23.44 29.41
C LEU A 440 20.00 24.84 30.07
N PRO A 441 21.03 25.67 29.91
CA PRO A 441 21.02 27.04 30.42
C PRO A 441 19.85 27.85 29.84
N GLU A 442 19.28 28.78 30.62
CA GLU A 442 18.14 29.59 30.16
C GLU A 442 18.47 30.45 28.94
N ASN A 443 19.72 30.93 28.81
CA ASN A 443 20.17 31.65 27.63
C ASN A 443 20.24 30.79 26.35
N ILE A 444 20.17 29.46 26.47
CA ILE A 444 20.10 28.52 25.34
C ILE A 444 18.63 28.15 25.04
N LYS A 445 17.79 28.02 26.06
CA LYS A 445 16.37 27.67 25.88
C LYS A 445 15.51 28.87 25.45
N ALA A 446 15.65 30.01 26.12
CA ALA A 446 14.78 31.17 25.94
C ALA A 446 14.70 31.68 24.48
N PRO A 447 15.79 31.70 23.69
CA PRO A 447 15.74 32.12 22.29
C PRO A 447 14.85 31.24 21.40
N LEU A 448 14.61 29.98 21.77
CA LEU A 448 13.67 29.09 21.08
C LEU A 448 12.26 29.19 21.69
N LEU A 449 12.16 29.21 23.01
CA LEU A 449 10.87 29.13 23.71
C LEU A 449 10.01 30.39 23.55
N GLN A 450 10.61 31.58 23.48
CA GLN A 450 9.86 32.83 23.28
C GLN A 450 9.16 32.88 21.92
N PRO A 451 9.85 32.71 20.77
CA PRO A 451 9.20 32.63 19.47
C PRO A 451 8.18 31.49 19.39
N LEU A 452 8.46 30.35 20.02
CA LEU A 452 7.55 29.21 20.07
C LEU A 452 6.20 29.58 20.75
N GLN A 453 6.23 30.34 21.84
CA GLN A 453 5.02 30.83 22.51
C GLN A 453 4.20 31.75 21.61
N GLU A 454 4.86 32.61 20.83
CA GLU A 454 4.20 33.56 19.93
C GLU A 454 3.45 32.87 18.79
N ILE A 455 4.02 31.80 18.22
CA ILE A 455 3.39 31.06 17.11
C ILE A 455 2.35 30.02 17.57
N LEU A 456 2.31 29.69 18.86
CA LEU A 456 1.50 28.59 19.36
C LEU A 456 -0.01 28.73 19.07
N PRO A 457 -0.66 29.90 19.21
CA PRO A 457 -2.06 30.05 18.85
C PRO A 457 -2.34 29.76 17.38
N GLN A 458 -1.44 30.18 16.49
CA GLN A 458 -1.53 29.89 15.05
C GLN A 458 -1.35 28.38 14.79
N ALA A 459 -0.37 27.75 15.43
CA ALA A 459 -0.10 26.32 15.26
C ALA A 459 -1.28 25.46 15.75
N LEU A 460 -1.87 25.78 16.92
CA LEU A 460 -3.05 25.09 17.44
C LEU A 460 -4.25 25.20 16.50
N ALA A 461 -4.52 26.40 15.98
CA ALA A 461 -5.59 26.61 15.02
C ALA A 461 -5.37 25.82 13.71
N ALA A 462 -4.14 25.80 13.19
CA ALA A 462 -3.81 25.04 11.99
C ALA A 462 -3.96 23.53 12.19
N LEU A 463 -3.62 23.01 13.38
CA LEU A 463 -3.74 21.59 13.74
C LEU A 463 -5.15 21.15 14.17
N ASP A 464 -6.13 22.06 14.11
CA ASP A 464 -7.50 21.83 14.57
C ASP A 464 -7.55 21.39 16.05
N LEU A 465 -6.70 22.03 16.87
CA LEU A 465 -6.65 21.83 18.31
C LEU A 465 -7.29 23.01 19.04
N PRO A 466 -8.03 22.77 20.13
CA PRO A 466 -8.63 23.85 20.90
C PRO A 466 -7.54 24.74 21.53
N PRO A 467 -7.79 26.05 21.68
CA PRO A 467 -6.94 26.90 22.48
C PRO A 467 -6.75 26.32 23.89
N CYS A 468 -5.52 26.31 24.38
CA CYS A 468 -5.17 25.70 25.67
C CYS A 468 -4.39 26.67 26.56
N ASN A 469 -4.49 26.46 27.88
CA ASN A 469 -3.58 27.07 28.84
C ASN A 469 -2.28 26.25 28.86
N VAL A 470 -1.20 26.86 28.36
CA VAL A 470 0.14 26.26 28.40
C VAL A 470 0.62 26.22 29.84
N ALA A 471 0.74 25.02 30.40
CA ALA A 471 1.25 24.79 31.75
C ALA A 471 2.78 24.88 31.83
N GLY A 472 3.46 24.65 30.70
CA GLY A 472 4.92 24.74 30.62
C GLY A 472 5.46 24.29 29.26
N LEU A 473 6.72 24.64 29.01
CA LEU A 473 7.50 24.16 27.88
C LEU A 473 8.70 23.38 28.41
N GLU A 474 8.79 22.11 28.03
CA GLU A 474 9.94 21.26 28.30
C GLU A 474 10.81 21.19 27.05
N VAL A 475 12.13 21.27 27.19
CA VAL A 475 13.07 21.19 26.06
C VAL A 475 14.29 20.37 26.43
N GLN A 476 14.73 19.55 25.47
CA GLN A 476 15.89 18.67 25.54
C GLN A 476 16.75 18.90 24.30
N LEU A 477 18.07 18.81 24.46
CA LEU A 477 19.02 18.87 23.35
C LEU A 477 19.54 17.46 23.08
N THR A 478 19.40 17.00 21.85
CA THR A 478 19.79 15.66 21.42
C THR A 478 20.66 15.70 20.17
N ALA A 479 21.50 14.67 20.00
CA ALA A 479 22.35 14.51 18.82
C ALA A 479 22.23 13.09 18.24
N HIS A 480 22.01 13.02 16.92
CA HIS A 480 21.98 11.79 16.15
C HIS A 480 23.13 11.80 15.13
N ASN A 481 24.05 10.84 15.25
CA ASN A 481 25.20 10.66 14.36
C ASN A 481 25.02 9.37 13.54
N ASP A 482 26.08 8.86 12.90
CA ASP A 482 26.01 7.66 12.06
C ASP A 482 25.41 6.47 12.79
N GLY A 483 24.43 5.82 12.16
CA GLY A 483 23.70 4.68 12.71
C GLY A 483 22.68 5.02 13.81
N HIS A 484 22.57 6.27 14.27
CA HIS A 484 21.60 6.68 15.30
C HIS A 484 20.17 6.70 14.73
N TYR A 485 19.18 6.38 15.58
CA TYR A 485 17.75 6.31 15.23
C TYR A 485 16.87 6.40 16.48
N PHE A 486 15.56 6.58 16.28
CA PHE A 486 14.57 6.38 17.35
C PHE A 486 13.34 5.69 16.75
N ARG A 487 13.03 4.48 17.20
CA ARG A 487 11.88 3.69 16.70
C ARG A 487 10.53 4.28 17.11
N VAL A 488 9.47 3.74 16.51
CA VAL A 488 8.08 4.18 16.67
C VAL A 488 7.66 4.30 18.13
N HIS A 489 7.39 5.53 18.57
CA HIS A 489 6.90 5.86 19.91
C HIS A 489 5.89 7.02 19.83
N ASN A 490 5.24 7.32 20.95
CA ASN A 490 4.53 8.58 21.13
C ASN A 490 5.04 9.25 22.39
N ASP A 491 4.67 10.52 22.56
CA ASP A 491 5.22 11.36 23.61
C ASP A 491 4.27 11.59 24.77
N VAL A 492 3.11 10.92 24.78
CA VAL A 492 2.16 10.99 25.89
C VAL A 492 2.76 10.27 27.10
N PRO A 493 2.85 10.92 28.27
CA PRO A 493 3.35 10.25 29.47
C PRO A 493 2.47 9.05 29.82
N LYS A 494 3.05 8.00 30.44
CA LYS A 494 2.24 6.97 31.10
C LYS A 494 1.32 7.65 32.13
N PRO A 495 0.06 7.21 32.29
CA PRO A 495 -0.90 7.90 33.15
C PRO A 495 -0.34 8.00 34.57
N ASP A 496 -0.18 9.24 35.04
CA ASP A 496 0.15 9.57 36.42
C ASP A 496 -0.83 10.64 36.92
N GLU A 497 -1.05 10.68 38.24
CA GLU A 497 -2.22 11.27 38.92
C GLU A 497 -2.38 12.82 38.81
N GLN A 498 -1.60 13.51 37.97
CA GLN A 498 -1.42 14.97 38.06
C GLN A 498 -2.22 15.86 37.08
N ASN A 499 -3.14 15.35 36.26
CA ASN A 499 -4.02 16.21 35.43
C ASN A 499 -3.31 17.16 34.41
N ILE A 500 -2.02 16.93 34.12
CA ILE A 500 -1.22 17.65 33.12
C ILE A 500 -0.82 16.65 32.01
N SER A 501 -0.96 17.03 30.74
CA SER A 501 -0.59 16.19 29.59
C SER A 501 0.21 16.96 28.55
N ARG A 502 1.02 16.23 27.77
CA ARG A 502 1.74 16.78 26.62
C ARG A 502 0.77 16.91 25.46
N LEU A 503 0.52 18.14 25.03
CA LEU A 503 -0.40 18.47 23.94
C LEU A 503 0.30 18.43 22.58
N LEU A 504 1.41 19.15 22.47
CA LEU A 504 2.22 19.22 21.26
C LEU A 504 3.65 18.79 21.54
N THR A 505 4.24 18.13 20.55
CA THR A 505 5.66 17.86 20.44
C THR A 505 6.24 18.84 19.43
N PHE A 506 7.39 19.41 19.75
CA PHE A 506 8.15 20.23 18.83
C PHE A 506 9.56 19.68 18.64
N VAL A 507 10.10 19.83 17.43
CA VAL A 507 11.48 19.48 17.10
C VAL A 507 12.08 20.62 16.30
N TYR A 508 13.12 21.26 16.85
CA TYR A 508 13.89 22.28 16.16
C TYR A 508 15.24 21.73 15.70
N TYR A 509 15.56 21.86 14.42
CA TYR A 509 16.71 21.21 13.78
C TYR A 509 17.93 22.12 13.63
N LEU A 510 19.10 21.60 14.00
CA LEU A 510 20.40 22.27 13.88
C LEU A 510 21.44 21.29 13.31
N HIS A 511 22.26 21.77 12.36
CA HIS A 511 23.41 21.02 11.85
C HIS A 511 24.29 21.97 11.01
N ARG A 512 25.55 21.58 10.77
CA ARG A 512 26.44 22.34 9.89
C ARG A 512 25.89 22.42 8.47
N GLN A 513 26.22 23.52 7.81
CA GLN A 513 25.93 23.74 6.39
C GLN A 513 27.23 23.69 5.57
N PRO A 514 27.25 22.96 4.43
CA PRO A 514 26.19 22.10 3.90
C PRO A 514 25.92 20.88 4.80
N CYS A 515 24.71 20.30 4.71
CA CYS A 515 24.31 19.15 5.53
C CYS A 515 25.33 17.99 5.41
N PRO A 516 25.96 17.56 6.52
CA PRO A 516 27.03 16.56 6.48
C PRO A 516 26.52 15.11 6.57
N PHE A 517 25.21 14.91 6.72
CA PHE A 517 24.58 13.58 6.86
C PHE A 517 23.44 13.36 5.87
N ARG A 518 22.99 12.11 5.78
CA ARG A 518 21.78 11.68 5.06
C ARG A 518 20.86 10.92 6.01
N GLY A 519 19.58 10.80 5.66
CA GLY A 519 18.58 10.16 6.52
C GLY A 519 18.19 11.07 7.70
N GLY A 520 17.81 10.48 8.84
CA GLY A 520 17.33 11.26 10.00
C GLY A 520 15.96 11.92 9.81
N THR A 521 15.21 11.53 8.78
CA THR A 521 13.84 11.99 8.54
C THR A 521 12.96 11.65 9.74
N LEU A 522 12.15 12.62 10.17
CA LEU A 522 11.08 12.38 11.15
C LEU A 522 9.85 11.85 10.39
N HIS A 523 9.36 10.70 10.81
CA HIS A 523 8.15 10.06 10.29
C HIS A 523 7.03 10.22 11.30
N ILE A 524 5.96 10.95 10.96
CA ILE A 524 4.81 11.19 11.85
C ILE A 524 3.61 10.38 11.35
N TYR A 525 3.09 9.49 12.19
CA TYR A 525 1.89 8.72 11.93
C TYR A 525 0.71 9.38 12.65
N PRO A 526 -0.33 9.86 11.93
CA PRO A 526 -1.45 10.59 12.54
C PRO A 526 -2.45 9.66 13.23
N THR A 527 -1.96 8.83 14.15
CA THR A 527 -2.73 7.86 14.95
C THR A 527 -2.22 7.81 16.38
N SER A 528 -3.16 7.62 17.32
CA SER A 528 -2.88 7.31 18.73
C SER A 528 -2.80 5.81 19.02
N GLU A 529 -3.09 4.97 18.02
CA GLU A 529 -3.12 3.51 18.15
C GLU A 529 -1.92 2.87 17.46
N ILE A 530 -1.10 2.14 18.22
CA ILE A 530 0.15 1.54 17.71
C ILE A 530 -0.11 0.53 16.59
N ASP A 531 -1.23 -0.19 16.66
CA ASP A 531 -1.59 -1.22 15.67
C ASP A 531 -2.00 -0.60 14.33
N ASP A 532 -2.26 0.72 14.30
CA ASP A 532 -2.61 1.46 13.10
C ASP A 532 -1.40 2.11 12.40
N VAL A 533 -0.22 2.16 13.04
CA VAL A 533 1.00 2.75 12.45
C VAL A 533 1.35 2.13 11.09
N THR A 534 1.10 0.83 10.92
CA THR A 534 1.35 0.13 9.65
C THR A 534 0.32 0.43 8.57
N LYS A 535 -0.84 0.99 8.95
CA LYS A 535 -1.96 1.32 8.05
C LYS A 535 -1.81 2.70 7.42
N PHE A 536 -0.99 3.58 8.01
CA PHE A 536 -0.75 4.94 7.51
C PHE A 536 0.64 5.06 6.86
N TYR A 537 0.74 5.86 5.80
CA TYR A 537 2.04 6.36 5.36
C TYR A 537 2.45 7.49 6.30
N PRO A 538 3.67 7.46 6.88
CA PRO A 538 4.09 8.54 7.75
C PRO A 538 4.24 9.82 6.95
N GLN A 539 3.81 10.94 7.53
CA GLN A 539 4.23 12.23 7.04
C GLN A 539 5.71 12.42 7.32
N GLN A 540 6.47 12.66 6.26
CA GLN A 540 7.91 12.81 6.33
C GLN A 540 8.26 14.28 6.52
N VAL A 541 9.10 14.55 7.52
CA VAL A 541 9.69 15.87 7.77
C VAL A 541 11.21 15.72 7.71
N PHE A 542 11.82 16.39 6.74
CA PHE A 542 13.26 16.36 6.57
C PHE A 542 13.91 17.31 7.58
N PRO A 543 15.06 16.94 8.18
CA PRO A 543 15.70 17.74 9.21
C PRO A 543 16.47 18.92 8.60
N ALA A 544 15.75 19.89 8.04
CA ALA A 544 16.34 21.11 7.47
C ALA A 544 16.91 22.00 8.59
N HIS A 545 18.08 22.61 8.37
CA HIS A 545 18.65 23.52 9.36
C HIS A 545 17.73 24.72 9.62
N ASN A 546 17.69 25.16 10.88
CA ASN A 546 16.89 26.30 11.32
C ASN A 546 15.40 26.12 11.01
N SER A 547 14.90 24.88 11.03
CA SER A 547 13.47 24.59 10.90
C SER A 547 12.89 24.02 12.20
N LEU A 548 11.64 24.42 12.48
CA LEU A 548 10.83 23.93 13.59
C LEU A 548 9.65 23.14 13.04
N VAL A 549 9.41 21.96 13.61
CA VAL A 549 8.18 21.19 13.39
C VAL A 549 7.37 21.07 14.68
N LEU A 550 6.05 21.14 14.57
CA LEU A 550 5.05 21.00 15.65
C LEU A 550 4.00 19.97 15.25
N PHE A 551 3.68 19.02 16.14
CA PHE A 551 2.63 18.02 15.91
C PHE A 551 2.01 17.51 17.22
N PRO A 552 0.79 16.95 17.21
CA PRO A 552 0.15 16.40 18.41
C PRO A 552 0.98 15.28 19.07
N SER A 553 1.23 15.38 20.38
CA SER A 553 2.11 14.42 21.09
C SER A 553 1.58 12.99 21.16
N HIS A 554 0.28 12.80 20.93
CA HIS A 554 -0.35 11.48 20.87
C HIS A 554 -0.12 10.76 19.55
N TYR A 555 0.41 11.45 18.53
CA TYR A 555 0.79 10.81 17.27
C TYR A 555 2.03 9.95 17.46
N PHE A 556 1.94 8.71 17.00
CA PHE A 556 3.11 7.85 16.86
C PHE A 556 4.08 8.45 15.85
N HIS A 557 5.38 8.34 16.13
CA HIS A 557 6.42 8.87 15.25
C HIS A 557 7.75 8.14 15.46
N GLU A 558 8.63 8.22 14.47
CA GLU A 558 9.99 7.66 14.53
C GLU A 558 11.01 8.59 13.84
N VAL A 559 12.27 8.42 14.18
CA VAL A 559 13.41 9.04 13.50
C VAL A 559 14.14 7.96 12.72
N ALA A 560 14.12 8.09 11.38
CA ALA A 560 14.84 7.21 10.48
C ALA A 560 16.35 7.24 10.76
N SER A 561 17.05 6.15 10.45
CA SER A 561 18.50 6.06 10.68
C SER A 561 19.26 7.19 10.00
N VAL A 562 20.21 7.76 10.73
CA VAL A 562 21.15 8.77 10.21
C VAL A 562 22.37 8.07 9.63
N SER A 563 22.83 8.52 8.47
CA SER A 563 24.13 8.16 7.91
C SER A 563 25.00 9.41 7.86
N CYS A 564 26.04 9.45 8.69
CA CYS A 564 27.00 10.54 8.80
C CYS A 564 28.40 10.00 8.51
N PRO A 565 28.87 10.03 7.24
CA PRO A 565 30.12 9.36 6.85
C PRO A 565 31.36 9.84 7.60
N SER A 566 31.38 11.09 8.08
CA SER A 566 32.52 11.61 8.84
C SER A 566 32.59 11.06 10.25
N THR A 567 31.46 10.61 10.80
CA THR A 567 31.27 10.18 12.20
C THR A 567 31.65 11.24 13.24
N ALA A 568 31.99 12.46 12.81
CA ALA A 568 32.41 13.54 13.70
C ALA A 568 31.19 14.06 14.47
N PHE A 569 31.33 14.27 15.78
CA PHE A 569 30.21 14.76 16.61
C PHE A 569 29.65 16.10 16.10
N ALA A 570 30.52 17.01 15.67
CA ALA A 570 30.13 18.30 15.15
C ALA A 570 29.30 18.24 13.84
N ASP A 571 29.30 17.08 13.17
CA ASP A 571 28.54 16.80 11.96
C ASP A 571 27.24 16.04 12.27
N SER A 572 26.84 15.96 13.54
CA SER A 572 25.57 15.32 13.94
C SER A 572 24.35 16.11 13.48
N ARG A 573 23.22 15.41 13.40
CA ARG A 573 21.88 15.99 13.40
C ARG A 573 21.51 16.36 14.84
N PHE A 574 21.60 17.65 15.17
CA PHE A 574 21.20 18.17 16.47
C PHE A 574 19.73 18.57 16.47
N THR A 575 19.06 18.33 17.60
CA THR A 575 17.69 18.77 17.80
C THR A 575 17.47 19.35 19.18
N LEU A 576 16.82 20.51 19.24
CA LEU A 576 16.12 20.96 20.45
C LEU A 576 14.69 20.45 20.34
N ASN A 577 14.42 19.31 20.94
CA ASN A 577 13.11 18.67 20.93
C ASN A 577 12.43 18.82 22.29
N GLY A 578 11.11 18.92 22.31
CA GLY A 578 10.40 19.22 23.55
C GLY A 578 8.89 19.16 23.43
N TRP A 579 8.23 19.53 24.52
CA TRP A 579 6.79 19.37 24.68
C TRP A 579 6.11 20.61 25.22
N VAL A 580 4.94 20.90 24.67
CA VAL A 580 3.98 21.86 25.20
C VAL A 580 3.05 21.13 26.15
N TRP A 581 3.11 21.47 27.43
CA TRP A 581 2.24 20.90 28.44
C TRP A 581 0.95 21.70 28.56
N GLN A 582 -0.18 21.00 28.72
CA GLN A 582 -1.48 21.59 28.97
C GLN A 582 -1.97 21.19 30.38
N SER A 583 -2.55 22.17 31.09
CA SER A 583 -3.32 21.92 32.31
C SER A 583 -4.80 21.73 31.99
N SER A 584 -5.44 20.74 32.61
CA SER A 584 -6.91 20.57 32.61
C SER A 584 -7.62 21.47 33.62
N ASP A 585 -6.88 22.13 34.53
CA ASP A 585 -7.38 23.07 35.52
C ASP A 585 -7.07 24.53 35.11
N PRO A 586 -8.08 25.40 34.91
CA PRO A 586 -7.87 26.80 34.53
C PRO A 586 -7.22 27.68 35.61
N SER A 587 -7.00 27.16 36.83
CA SER A 587 -6.37 27.90 37.93
C SER A 587 -4.85 27.80 38.00
N HIS A 588 -4.23 26.88 37.24
CA HIS A 588 -2.78 26.77 37.13
C HIS A 588 -2.24 27.62 35.98
N THR A 589 -2.02 28.90 36.26
CA THR A 589 -1.04 29.72 35.54
C THR A 589 0.19 29.83 36.44
N THR A 590 1.33 29.36 35.98
CA THR A 590 2.62 29.65 36.65
C THR A 590 3.13 31.02 36.17
N PRO A 591 3.81 31.80 37.04
CA PRO A 591 4.20 33.19 36.78
C PRO A 591 5.32 33.34 35.74
#